data_AF-Q0H4F1-F1
#
_entry.id   AF-Q0H4F1-F1
#
_cell.length_a   1.000
_cell.length_b   1.000
_cell.length_c   1.000
_cell.angle_alpha   90.00
_cell.angle_beta   90.00
_cell.angle_gamma   90.00
#
_symmetry.space_group_name_H-M   'P 1'
#
loop_
_entity.id
_entity.type
_entity.pdbx_description
1 polymer ?
#
loop_
_entity_poly.entity_id
_entity_poly.type
_entity_poly.pdbx_seq_one_letter_code
_entity_poly.pdbx_strand_id
1 'polypeptide(L)'
;EEEERAIEEIFHDEELLHSSYKVGESIGSAKRIDDVIGRYIAHLKHSFPKHLNLQSLRIVLDTANGAAYKVAPVVFSELGADVLVINDEPNGCNINEQCGALHPNQLSQEVKK
;
A
#
# COMPACT_ATOMS: atom_id res chain seq x y z
N GLU A 1 -2.05 -21.95 3.71
CA GLU A 1 -3.04 -22.98 3.32
C GLU A 1 -3.72 -23.61 4.52
N GLU A 2 -3.02 -24.17 5.52
CA GLU A 2 -3.69 -24.74 6.71
C GLU A 2 -4.49 -23.70 7.50
N GLU A 3 -3.90 -22.53 7.77
CA GLU A 3 -4.58 -21.43 8.49
C GLU A 3 -5.74 -20.85 7.68
N GLU A 4 -5.57 -20.75 6.36
CA GLU A 4 -6.61 -20.28 5.43
C GLU A 4 -7.81 -21.24 5.42
N ARG A 5 -7.54 -22.55 5.31
CA ARG A 5 -8.56 -23.59 5.43
C ARG A 5 -9.26 -23.54 6.79
N ALA A 6 -8.53 -23.33 7.89
CA ALA A 6 -9.14 -23.21 9.21
C ALA A 6 -10.07 -21.98 9.31
N ILE A 7 -9.72 -20.85 8.68
CA ILE A 7 -10.60 -19.68 8.58
C ILE A 7 -11.85 -20.02 7.76
N GLU A 8 -11.71 -20.71 6.64
CA GLU A 8 -12.83 -21.15 5.80
C GLU A 8 -13.77 -22.11 6.54
N GLU A 9 -13.20 -23.07 7.28
CA GLU A 9 -13.95 -23.99 8.13
C GLU A 9 -14.78 -23.22 9.18
N ILE A 10 -14.19 -22.23 9.85
CA ILE A 10 -14.91 -21.35 10.80
C ILE A 10 -15.98 -20.53 10.09
N PHE A 11 -15.70 -19.99 8.90
CA PHE A 11 -16.65 -19.20 8.12
C PHE A 11 -17.90 -20.00 7.75
N HIS A 12 -17.75 -21.31 7.53
CA HIS A 12 -18.86 -22.21 7.21
C HIS A 12 -19.57 -22.80 8.44
N ASP A 13 -19.07 -22.56 9.66
CA ASP A 13 -19.66 -23.05 10.91
C ASP A 13 -20.45 -21.95 11.63
N GLU A 14 -21.75 -21.85 11.32
CA GLU A 14 -22.64 -20.85 11.94
C GLU A 14 -22.78 -21.03 13.46
N GLU A 15 -22.72 -22.26 13.98
CA GLU A 15 -22.87 -22.52 15.41
C GLU A 15 -21.64 -22.01 16.18
N LEU A 16 -20.44 -22.25 15.63
CA LEU A 16 -19.20 -21.73 16.19
C LEU A 16 -19.14 -20.20 16.13
N LEU A 17 -19.60 -19.59 15.03
CA LEU A 17 -19.64 -18.12 14.91
C LEU A 17 -20.57 -17.52 15.97
N HIS A 18 -21.81 -18.01 16.08
CA HIS A 18 -22.79 -17.49 17.02
C HIS A 18 -22.36 -17.67 18.48
N SER A 19 -21.83 -18.84 18.83
CA SER A 19 -21.33 -19.11 20.19
C SER A 19 -20.11 -18.27 20.56
N SER A 20 -19.37 -17.76 19.58
CA SER A 20 -18.16 -16.95 19.79
C SER A 20 -18.41 -15.46 20.01
N TYR A 21 -19.64 -14.97 19.82
CA TYR A 21 -19.96 -13.55 19.97
C TYR A 21 -19.64 -13.00 21.36
N LYS A 22 -18.99 -11.83 21.37
CA LYS A 22 -18.63 -11.12 22.59
C LYS A 22 -19.66 -10.03 22.88
N VAL A 23 -19.98 -9.87 24.16
CA VAL A 23 -20.97 -8.90 24.65
C VAL A 23 -20.43 -8.09 25.82
N GLY A 24 -20.96 -6.88 26.01
CA GLY A 24 -20.56 -6.00 27.10
C GLY A 24 -19.06 -5.71 27.11
N GLU A 25 -18.43 -5.86 28.28
CA GLU A 25 -17.00 -5.57 28.49
C GLU A 25 -16.05 -6.53 27.76
N SER A 26 -16.55 -7.66 27.24
CA SER A 26 -15.74 -8.59 26.44
C SER A 26 -15.55 -8.16 24.98
N ILE A 27 -16.21 -7.07 24.55
CA ILE A 27 -16.04 -6.50 23.21
C ILE A 27 -14.68 -5.80 23.12
N GLY A 28 -13.90 -6.11 22.08
CA GLY A 28 -12.61 -5.47 21.84
C GLY A 28 -12.72 -4.00 21.44
N SER A 29 -11.67 -3.22 21.70
CA SER A 29 -11.57 -1.81 21.30
C SER A 29 -10.71 -1.63 20.05
N ALA A 30 -11.08 -0.71 19.16
CA ALA A 30 -10.26 -0.29 18.01
C ALA A 30 -9.73 1.13 18.21
N LYS A 31 -8.50 1.38 17.77
CA LYS A 31 -7.91 2.73 17.71
C LYS A 31 -7.20 2.93 16.38
N ARG A 32 -7.23 4.15 15.87
CA ARG A 32 -6.37 4.54 14.73
C ARG A 32 -4.94 4.73 15.23
N ILE A 33 -4.00 4.40 14.36
CA ILE A 33 -2.58 4.58 14.62
C ILE A 33 -2.05 5.45 13.49
N ASP A 34 -1.88 6.74 13.76
CA ASP A 34 -1.72 7.74 12.70
C ASP A 34 -0.28 7.82 12.16
N ASP A 35 0.71 7.36 12.93
CA ASP A 35 2.13 7.43 12.58
C ASP A 35 2.64 6.22 11.75
N VAL A 36 1.76 5.27 11.41
CA VAL A 36 2.13 4.02 10.71
C VAL A 36 2.77 4.29 9.35
N ILE A 37 2.27 5.29 8.62
CA ILE A 37 2.79 5.66 7.30
C ILE A 37 4.24 6.13 7.42
N GLY A 38 4.52 7.04 8.37
CA GLY A 38 5.87 7.55 8.61
C GLY A 38 6.83 6.47 9.07
N ARG A 39 6.39 5.57 9.97
CA ARG A 39 7.19 4.41 10.41
C ARG A 39 7.53 3.47 9.27
N TYR A 40 6.58 3.22 8.37
CA TYR A 40 6.80 2.39 7.20
C TYR A 40 7.76 3.04 6.19
N ILE A 41 7.61 4.33 5.91
CA ILE A 41 8.55 5.10 5.05
C ILE A 41 9.97 5.03 5.62
N ALA A 42 10.13 5.25 6.94
CA ALA A 42 11.44 5.18 7.59
C ALA A 42 12.07 3.78 7.46
N HIS A 43 11.27 2.73 7.61
CA HIS A 43 11.71 1.34 7.42
C HIS A 43 12.16 1.06 5.98
N LEU A 44 11.37 1.47 4.99
CA LEU A 44 11.72 1.30 3.58
C LEU A 44 13.04 2.01 3.24
N LYS A 45 13.21 3.27 3.65
CA LYS A 45 14.47 3.99 3.45
C LYS A 45 15.64 3.34 4.17
N HIS A 46 15.42 2.80 5.37
CA HIS A 46 16.47 2.09 6.11
C HIS A 46 16.94 0.80 5.40
N SER A 47 16.05 0.15 4.65
CA SER A 47 16.40 -1.03 3.84
C SER A 47 17.26 -0.71 2.61
N PHE A 48 17.33 0.56 2.19
CA PHE A 48 18.14 1.00 1.08
C PHE A 48 19.64 1.10 1.46
N PRO A 49 20.60 0.72 0.58
CA PRO A 49 22.02 0.78 0.91
C PRO A 49 22.49 2.19 1.31
N LYS A 50 23.06 2.32 2.51
CA LYS A 50 23.42 3.63 3.12
C LYS A 50 24.45 4.45 2.34
N HIS A 51 25.22 3.83 1.45
CA HIS A 51 26.24 4.51 0.64
C HIS A 51 25.70 4.97 -0.73
N LEU A 52 24.42 4.70 -1.01
CA LEU A 52 23.75 5.09 -2.24
C LEU A 52 22.66 6.12 -1.95
N ASN A 53 22.28 6.87 -2.98
CA ASN A 53 21.09 7.70 -3.02
C ASN A 53 20.54 7.69 -4.46
N LEU A 54 19.42 8.37 -4.69
CA LEU A 54 18.78 8.49 -6.00
C LEU A 54 18.97 9.88 -6.62
N GLN A 55 19.96 10.65 -6.14
CA GLN A 55 20.25 11.97 -6.70
C GLN A 55 20.58 11.88 -8.18
N SER A 56 20.16 12.89 -8.94
CA SER A 56 20.34 12.95 -10.40
C SER A 56 19.54 11.92 -11.21
N LEU A 57 18.70 11.10 -10.56
CA LEU A 57 17.75 10.24 -11.25
C LEU A 57 16.38 10.94 -11.33
N ARG A 58 15.81 10.95 -12.53
CA ARG A 58 14.38 11.23 -12.73
C ARG A 58 13.63 9.92 -12.80
N ILE A 59 12.58 9.77 -11.99
CA ILE A 59 11.79 8.55 -11.86
C ILE A 59 10.32 8.88 -12.07
N VAL A 60 9.68 8.17 -12.99
CA VAL A 60 8.21 8.19 -13.15
C VAL A 60 7.61 7.08 -12.30
N LEU A 61 6.65 7.41 -11.45
CA LEU A 61 5.92 6.47 -10.60
C LEU A 61 4.45 6.42 -11.02
N ASP A 62 3.96 5.24 -11.40
CA ASP A 62 2.53 4.97 -11.52
C ASP A 62 2.04 4.30 -10.24
N THR A 63 1.21 5.00 -9.47
CA THR A 63 0.70 4.48 -8.19
C THR A 63 -0.65 3.79 -8.32
N ALA A 64 -1.16 3.65 -9.54
CA ALA A 64 -2.37 2.92 -9.92
C ALA A 64 -3.65 3.32 -9.18
N ASN A 65 -3.69 4.54 -8.62
CA ASN A 65 -4.69 5.00 -7.65
C ASN A 65 -4.88 4.01 -6.49
N GLY A 66 -3.81 3.27 -6.15
CA GLY A 66 -3.83 2.18 -5.18
C GLY A 66 -3.16 2.57 -3.87
N ALA A 67 -2.85 1.57 -3.04
CA ALA A 67 -2.33 1.78 -1.69
C ALA A 67 -0.98 2.55 -1.65
N ALA A 68 -0.20 2.51 -2.73
CA ALA A 68 1.13 3.11 -2.79
C ALA A 68 1.14 4.64 -2.96
N TYR A 69 0.02 5.27 -3.34
CA TYR A 69 -0.03 6.69 -3.75
C TYR A 69 0.55 7.67 -2.72
N LYS A 70 0.43 7.35 -1.43
CA LYS A 70 0.99 8.18 -0.34
C LYS A 70 2.43 7.85 0.01
N VAL A 71 2.81 6.58 -0.06
CA VAL A 71 4.10 6.10 0.46
C VAL A 71 5.20 6.24 -0.59
N ALA A 72 4.94 5.81 -1.82
CA ALA A 72 5.97 5.72 -2.86
C ALA A 72 6.58 7.10 -3.20
N PRO A 73 5.81 8.17 -3.46
CA PRO A 73 6.40 9.47 -3.80
C PRO A 73 7.34 10.00 -2.72
N VAL A 74 6.97 9.83 -1.44
CA VAL A 74 7.79 10.27 -0.30
C VAL A 74 9.08 9.46 -0.19
N VAL A 75 9.02 8.13 -0.32
CA VAL A 75 10.23 7.29 -0.24
C VAL A 75 11.24 7.65 -1.33
N PHE A 76 10.80 7.77 -2.59
CA PHE A 76 11.71 8.07 -3.70
C PHE A 76 12.27 9.49 -3.64
N SER A 77 11.43 10.49 -3.31
CA SER A 77 11.88 11.88 -3.19
C SER A 77 12.85 12.09 -2.02
N GLU A 78 12.59 11.49 -0.85
CA GLU A 78 13.48 11.58 0.31
C GLU A 78 14.82 10.84 0.13
N LEU A 79 14.87 9.87 -0.80
CA LEU A 79 16.12 9.25 -1.26
C LEU A 79 16.87 10.10 -2.30
N GLY A 80 16.28 11.22 -2.75
CA GLY A 80 16.93 12.22 -3.60
C GLY A 80 16.53 12.19 -5.08
N ALA A 81 15.55 11.38 -5.48
CA ALA A 81 15.08 11.34 -6.87
C ALA A 81 14.25 12.58 -7.24
N ASP A 82 14.32 12.99 -8.51
CA ASP A 82 13.31 13.85 -9.14
C ASP A 82 12.12 12.97 -9.55
N VAL A 83 10.97 13.13 -8.89
CA VAL A 83 9.84 12.20 -9.01
C VAL A 83 8.70 12.84 -9.79
N LEU A 84 8.28 12.20 -10.88
CA LEU A 84 7.01 12.45 -11.55
C LEU A 84 6.02 11.36 -11.15
N VAL A 85 4.93 11.72 -10.48
CA VAL A 85 3.90 10.76 -10.09
C VAL A 85 2.72 10.85 -11.06
N ILE A 86 2.18 9.71 -11.45
CA ILE A 86 0.94 9.57 -12.19
C ILE A 86 0.00 8.60 -11.47
N ASN A 87 -1.30 8.77 -11.70
CA ASN A 87 -2.36 7.94 -11.12
C ASN A 87 -2.25 7.88 -9.59
N ASP A 88 -2.24 9.04 -8.94
CA ASP A 88 -2.12 9.24 -7.49
C ASP A 88 -3.31 9.98 -6.87
N GLU A 89 -4.43 10.04 -7.57
CA GLU A 89 -5.68 10.66 -7.12
C GLU A 89 -6.78 9.60 -6.92
N PRO A 90 -6.64 8.70 -5.91
CA PRO A 90 -7.64 7.69 -5.64
C PRO A 90 -8.96 8.30 -5.19
N ASN A 91 -10.05 7.92 -5.84
CA ASN A 91 -11.42 8.35 -5.50
C ASN A 91 -12.26 7.22 -4.88
N GLY A 92 -11.67 6.04 -4.68
CA GLY A 92 -12.33 4.84 -4.15
C GLY A 92 -12.92 3.92 -5.21
N CYS A 93 -12.95 4.33 -6.47
CA CYS A 93 -13.48 3.56 -7.61
C CYS A 93 -12.50 3.41 -8.78
N ASN A 94 -11.45 4.22 -8.85
CA ASN A 94 -10.51 4.29 -9.99
C ASN A 94 -9.20 3.50 -9.79
N ILE A 95 -9.16 2.57 -8.84
CA ILE A 95 -7.99 1.72 -8.65
C ILE A 95 -7.77 0.84 -9.90
N ASN A 96 -6.53 0.81 -10.40
CA ASN A 96 -6.14 0.07 -11.61
C ASN A 96 -6.92 0.42 -12.88
N GLU A 97 -7.67 1.52 -12.90
CA GLU A 97 -8.42 1.96 -14.08
C GLU A 97 -7.43 2.42 -15.17
N GLN A 98 -7.14 1.54 -16.12
CA GLN A 98 -6.22 1.78 -17.24
C GLN A 98 -4.80 2.23 -16.82
N CYS A 99 -4.38 1.90 -15.59
CA CYS A 99 -3.10 2.27 -15.00
C CYS A 99 -2.47 1.11 -14.19
N GLY A 100 -1.23 1.32 -13.75
CA GLY A 100 -0.49 0.37 -12.93
C GLY A 100 0.20 -0.74 -13.73
N ALA A 101 0.69 -1.76 -13.02
CA ALA A 101 1.56 -2.79 -13.58
C ALA A 101 0.95 -3.56 -14.77
N LEU A 102 -0.37 -3.75 -14.80
CA LEU A 102 -1.07 -4.43 -15.91
C LEU A 102 -1.36 -3.50 -17.10
N HIS A 103 -1.24 -2.18 -16.93
CA HIS A 103 -1.50 -1.17 -17.96
C HIS A 103 -0.36 -0.14 -18.06
N PRO A 104 0.90 -0.55 -18.33
CA PRO A 104 2.09 0.31 -18.22
C PRO A 104 2.27 1.31 -19.38
N ASN A 105 1.32 1.38 -20.32
CA ASN A 105 1.46 2.17 -21.54
C ASN A 105 1.62 3.66 -21.25
N GLN A 106 0.80 4.22 -20.36
CA GLN A 106 0.90 5.62 -19.95
C GLN A 106 2.24 5.91 -19.27
N LEU A 107 2.66 5.06 -18.32
CA LEU A 107 3.97 5.17 -17.67
C LEU A 107 5.11 5.16 -18.69
N SER A 108 5.10 4.24 -19.66
CA SER A 108 6.13 4.18 -20.72
C SER A 108 6.17 5.44 -21.57
N GLN A 109 5.01 6.07 -21.83
CA GLN A 109 4.96 7.32 -22.57
C GLN A 109 5.56 8.47 -21.76
N GLU A 110 5.25 8.57 -20.46
CA GLU A 110 5.81 9.60 -19.58
C GLU A 110 7.34 9.46 -19.42
N VAL A 111 7.87 8.24 -19.35
CA VAL A 111 9.32 8.00 -19.26
C VAL A 111 10.08 8.47 -20.51
N LYS A 112 9.42 8.50 -21.68
CA LYS A 112 10.05 8.89 -22.96
C LYS A 112 10.06 10.41 -23.21
N LYS A 113 9.36 11.19 -22.38
CA LYS A 113 9.31 12.65 -22.49
C LYS A 113 10.54 13.29 -21.83
#